data_AF-A0A0H5P5L5-F1
#
_entry.id   AF-A0A0H5P5L5-F1
#
_cell.length_a   1.000
_cell.length_b   1.000
_cell.length_c   1.000
_cell.angle_alpha   90.00
_cell.angle_beta   90.00
_cell.angle_gamma   90.00
#
_symmetry.space_group_name_H-M   'P 1'
#
loop_
_entity.id
_entity.type
_entity.pdbx_description
1 polymer ?
#
loop_
_entity_poly.entity_id
_entity_poly.type
_entity_poly.pdbx_seq_one_letter_code
_entity_poly.pdbx_strand_id
1 'polypeptide(L)'
;MYDRDSILTWVHGRIALLGDAAHPPLQYMAQGAIVAIEDGWVLAEHVERLRWHDGGLCWAVLASYQAVRPEHCCRVVTTARVG
;
A
#
# COMPACT_ATOMS: atom_id res chain seq x y z
N MET A 1 -6.80 19.32 -10.06
CA MET A 1 -6.50 18.37 -8.98
C MET A 1 -7.43 17.18 -9.18
N TYR A 2 -6.90 16.01 -9.56
CA TYR A 2 -7.71 14.81 -9.80
C TYR A 2 -7.44 13.81 -8.68
N ASP A 3 -8.50 13.45 -7.99
CA ASP A 3 -8.52 12.42 -6.95
C ASP A 3 -9.31 11.22 -7.49
N ARG A 4 -9.04 10.01 -7.01
CA ARG A 4 -9.74 8.79 -7.41
C ARG A 4 -10.42 8.15 -6.21
N ASP A 5 -11.49 7.41 -6.46
CA ASP A 5 -12.10 6.61 -5.39
C ASP A 5 -11.13 5.54 -4.91
N SER A 6 -11.15 5.29 -3.60
CA SER A 6 -10.29 4.31 -2.96
C SER A 6 -10.60 2.91 -3.48
N ILE A 7 -9.61 2.28 -4.10
CA ILE A 7 -9.67 0.86 -4.47
C ILE A 7 -9.15 0.00 -3.31
N LEU A 8 -9.81 -1.13 -3.03
CA LEU A 8 -9.41 -2.06 -1.96
C LEU A 8 -8.57 -3.24 -2.47
N THR A 9 -8.53 -3.44 -3.80
CA THR A 9 -7.74 -4.49 -4.44
C THR A 9 -6.53 -3.88 -5.12
N TRP A 10 -5.35 -4.10 -4.55
CA TRP A 10 -4.07 -3.58 -5.03
C TRP A 10 -3.18 -4.66 -5.65
N VAL A 11 -3.56 -5.93 -5.50
CA VAL A 11 -2.76 -7.08 -5.95
C VAL A 11 -3.48 -7.82 -7.07
N HIS A 12 -2.73 -8.10 -8.13
CA HIS A 12 -3.15 -8.97 -9.21
C HIS A 12 -2.03 -9.97 -9.53
N GLY A 13 -2.25 -11.24 -9.18
CA GLY A 13 -1.26 -12.30 -9.33
C GLY A 13 0.03 -11.99 -8.55
N ARG A 14 1.10 -11.63 -9.28
CA ARG A 14 2.43 -11.34 -8.73
C ARG A 14 2.78 -9.85 -8.74
N ILE A 15 1.79 -8.99 -8.96
CA ILE A 15 1.95 -7.54 -9.08
C ILE A 15 1.16 -6.88 -7.96
N ALA A 16 1.78 -5.90 -7.30
CA ALA A 16 1.15 -5.07 -6.29
C ALA A 16 1.30 -3.57 -6.64
N LEU A 17 0.24 -2.80 -6.42
CA LEU A 17 0.27 -1.34 -6.49
C LEU A 17 0.72 -0.75 -5.15
N LEU A 18 1.62 0.24 -5.20
CA LEU A 18 2.13 1.00 -4.05
C LEU A 18 2.11 2.51 -4.39
N GLY A 19 2.16 3.36 -3.36
CA GLY A 19 2.24 4.81 -3.52
C GLY A 19 1.06 5.40 -4.32
N ASP A 20 1.32 6.44 -5.10
CA ASP A 20 0.28 7.14 -5.90
C ASP A 20 -0.43 6.22 -6.92
N ALA A 21 0.18 5.09 -7.31
CA ALA A 21 -0.49 4.11 -8.16
C ALA A 21 -1.63 3.38 -7.44
N ALA A 22 -1.55 3.28 -6.11
CA ALA A 22 -2.53 2.63 -5.24
C ALA A 22 -3.46 3.63 -4.51
N HIS A 23 -2.92 4.78 -4.08
CA HIS A 23 -3.62 5.74 -3.22
C HIS A 23 -3.20 7.20 -3.49
N PRO A 24 -3.52 7.76 -4.68
CA PRO A 24 -3.14 9.13 -5.02
C PRO A 24 -3.78 10.14 -4.04
N PRO A 25 -3.01 10.84 -3.20
CA PRO A 25 -3.58 11.76 -2.21
C PRO A 25 -3.78 13.17 -2.78
N LEU A 26 -4.71 13.90 -2.16
CA LEU A 26 -4.82 15.35 -2.29
C LEU A 26 -3.52 15.99 -1.75
N GLN A 27 -2.89 16.85 -2.56
CA GLN A 27 -1.51 17.32 -2.36
C GLN A 27 -1.30 18.25 -1.14
N TYR A 28 -2.31 18.38 -0.27
CA TYR A 28 -2.35 19.40 0.77
C TYR A 28 -1.44 19.14 1.98
N MET A 29 -0.79 17.97 2.11
CA MET A 29 0.00 17.68 3.32
C MET A 29 1.31 16.91 3.13
N ALA A 30 1.91 16.84 1.92
CA ALA A 30 3.12 16.03 1.68
C ALA A 30 3.03 14.55 2.15
N GLN A 31 1.83 14.10 2.57
CA GLN A 31 1.60 12.80 3.19
C GLN A 31 1.72 11.67 2.18
N GLY A 32 1.53 11.92 0.88
CA GLY A 32 1.70 10.89 -0.14
C GLY A 32 3.10 10.25 -0.15
N ALA A 33 4.15 11.06 0.02
CA ALA A 33 5.51 10.54 0.10
C ALA A 33 5.73 9.68 1.37
N ILE A 34 5.15 10.08 2.50
CA ILE A 34 5.25 9.34 3.76
C ILE A 34 4.53 7.99 3.64
N VAL A 35 3.29 7.99 3.12
CA VAL A 35 2.49 6.77 2.96
C VAL A 35 3.15 5.81 1.95
N ALA A 36 3.78 6.33 0.90
CA ALA A 36 4.55 5.51 -0.04
C ALA A 36 5.80 4.86 0.62
N ILE A 37 6.47 5.56 1.53
CA ILE A 37 7.59 4.99 2.31
C ILE A 37 7.09 3.87 3.23
N GLU A 38 5.97 4.09 3.90
CA GLU A 38 5.34 3.07 4.75
C GLU A 38 4.94 1.82 3.97
N ASP A 39 4.49 1.95 2.72
CA ASP A 39 4.19 0.79 1.87
C ASP A 39 5.42 -0.09 1.67
N GLY A 40 6.57 0.53 1.36
CA GLY A 40 7.83 -0.18 1.19
C GLY A 40 8.26 -0.89 2.47
N TRP A 41 8.12 -0.22 3.61
CA TRP A 41 8.42 -0.79 4.93
C TRP A 41 7.54 -2.00 5.25
N VAL A 42 6.22 -1.87 5.11
CA VAL A 42 5.26 -2.95 5.42
C VAL A 42 5.45 -4.13 4.48
N LEU A 43 5.71 -3.89 3.19
CA LEU A 43 6.02 -4.96 2.25
C LEU A 43 7.31 -5.69 2.64
N ALA A 44 8.36 -4.98 3.01
CA ALA A 44 9.64 -5.58 3.45
C ALA A 44 9.47 -6.45 4.69
N GLU A 45 8.71 -5.99 5.69
CA GLU A 45 8.35 -6.77 6.90
C GLU A 45 7.64 -8.09 6.54
N HIS A 46 6.68 -8.04 5.62
CA HIS A 46 5.99 -9.26 5.18
C HIS A 46 6.92 -10.20 4.41
N VAL A 47 7.81 -9.66 3.56
CA VAL A 47 8.82 -10.44 2.84
C VAL A 47 9.74 -11.15 3.83
N GLU A 48 10.23 -10.46 4.86
CA GLU A 48 11.12 -11.05 5.86
C GLU A 48 10.45 -12.19 6.63
N ARG A 49 9.17 -12.07 6.96
CA ARG A 49 8.41 -13.10 7.69
C ARG A 49 8.03 -14.32 6.84
N LEU A 50 7.84 -14.12 5.53
CA LEU A 50 7.31 -15.16 4.63
C LEU A 50 8.35 -15.70 3.65
N ARG A 51 9.61 -15.29 3.76
CA ARG A 51 10.71 -15.91 3.03
C ARG A 51 10.93 -17.34 3.50
N TRP A 52 11.16 -18.23 2.56
CA TRP A 52 11.58 -19.60 2.84
C TRP A 52 13.08 -19.66 3.16
N HIS A 53 13.50 -20.72 3.84
CA HIS A 53 14.90 -20.93 4.21
C HIS A 53 15.85 -21.07 3.02
N ASP A 54 15.33 -21.47 1.86
CA ASP A 54 16.07 -21.60 0.60
C ASP A 54 16.15 -20.28 -0.20
N GLY A 55 15.62 -19.19 0.33
CA GLY A 55 15.53 -17.90 -0.36
C GLY A 55 14.33 -17.75 -1.29
N GLY A 56 13.44 -18.76 -1.36
CA GLY A 56 12.15 -18.65 -2.04
C GLY A 56 11.21 -17.66 -1.34
N LEU A 57 10.27 -17.09 -2.10
CA LEU A 57 9.25 -16.19 -1.57
C LEU A 57 7.86 -16.73 -1.88
N CYS A 58 7.02 -16.83 -0.86
CA CYS A 58 5.61 -17.15 -1.06
C CYS A 58 4.86 -15.90 -1.53
N TRP A 59 4.15 -16.00 -2.66
CA TRP A 59 3.32 -14.90 -3.20
C TRP A 59 2.17 -14.48 -2.26
N ALA A 60 1.88 -15.26 -1.21
CA ALA A 60 1.02 -14.86 -0.11
C ALA A 60 1.48 -13.56 0.57
N VAL A 61 2.77 -13.19 0.43
CA VAL A 61 3.30 -11.90 0.89
C VAL A 61 2.52 -10.69 0.35
N LEU A 62 2.12 -10.73 -0.93
CA LEU A 62 1.37 -9.65 -1.55
C LEU A 62 -0.06 -9.61 -0.99
N ALA A 63 -0.66 -10.78 -0.73
CA ALA A 63 -1.97 -10.86 -0.08
C ALA A 63 -1.93 -10.32 1.36
N SER A 64 -0.87 -10.62 2.11
CA SER A 64 -0.65 -10.05 3.46
C SER A 64 -0.47 -8.54 3.42
N TYR A 65 0.29 -8.02 2.45
CA TYR A 65 0.43 -6.58 2.23
C TYR A 65 -0.92 -5.90 1.91
N GLN A 66 -1.70 -6.46 0.97
CA GLN A 66 -3.02 -5.96 0.62
C GLN A 66 -4.02 -6.03 1.79
N ALA A 67 -3.88 -6.98 2.71
CA ALA A 67 -4.81 -7.08 3.84
C ALA A 67 -4.70 -5.89 4.82
N VAL A 68 -3.60 -5.12 4.78
CA VAL A 68 -3.30 -4.09 5.78
C VAL A 68 -3.36 -2.68 5.20
N ARG A 69 -2.80 -2.48 4.00
CA ARG A 69 -2.53 -1.12 3.48
C ARG A 69 -3.72 -0.38 2.86
N PRO A 70 -4.63 -1.01 2.09
CA PRO A 70 -5.74 -0.32 1.46
C PRO A 70 -6.65 0.41 2.45
N GLU A 71 -7.04 -0.23 3.54
CA GLU A 71 -7.88 0.40 4.57
C GLU A 71 -7.15 1.54 5.28
N HIS A 72 -5.86 1.34 5.59
CA HIS A 72 -5.04 2.37 6.23
C HIS A 72 -4.93 3.63 5.34
N CYS A 73 -4.60 3.45 4.07
CA CYS A 73 -4.39 4.55 3.14
C CYS A 73 -5.71 5.22 2.74
N CYS A 74 -6.79 4.45 2.59
CA CYS A 74 -8.13 4.99 2.37
C CYS A 74 -8.51 5.95 3.50
N ARG A 75 -8.29 5.57 4.77
CA ARG A 75 -8.57 6.42 5.91
C ARG A 75 -7.77 7.74 5.86
N VAL A 76 -6.48 7.68 5.52
CA VAL A 76 -5.62 8.86 5.38
C VAL A 76 -6.15 9.80 4.27
N VAL A 77 -6.47 9.24 3.09
CA VAL A 77 -7.01 10.01 1.96
C VAL A 77 -8.37 10.63 2.30
N THR A 78 -9.29 9.89 2.91
CA THR A 78 -10.60 10.45 3.33
C THR A 78 -10.44 11.54 4.40
N THR A 79 -9.51 11.38 5.35
CA THR A 79 -9.26 12.40 6.39
C THR A 79 -8.75 13.69 5.76
N ALA A 80 -7.92 13.60 4.72
CA ALA A 80 -7.43 14.77 3.98
C ALA A 80 -8.50 15.47 3.12
N ARG A 81 -9.65 14.82 2.83
CA ARG A 81 -10.78 15.43 2.08
C ARG A 81 -11.69 16.30 2.93
N VAL A 82 -11.77 16.04 4.23
CA VAL A 82 -12.68 16.72 5.18
C VAL A 82 -11.98 17.78 6.04
N GLY A 83 -10.67 17.94 5.90
CA GLY A 83 -9.86 18.95 6.59
C GLY A 83 -9.70 20.25 5.82
#